data_AF-A0A955MC80-F1
#
_entry.id   AF-A0A955MC80-F1
#
_cell.length_a   1.000
_cell.length_b   1.000
_cell.length_c   1.000
_cell.angle_alpha   90.00
_cell.angle_beta   90.00
_cell.angle_gamma   90.00
#
_symmetry.space_group_name_H-M   'P 1'
#
loop_
_entity.id
_entity.type
_entity.pdbx_description
1 polymer ?
#
loop_
_entity_poly.entity_id
_entity_poly.type
_entity_poly.pdbx_seq_one_letter_code
_entity_poly.pdbx_strand_id
1 'polypeptide(L)'
;MRLRTSFFVFFVCAVIFCGRAEAQHFLYYEDLQRFKTNNPDGNKYEFVSDYIESLNYLRLSKTRQVRMEDHLTGTSGRERINKMIDNLVLDNLNLRVSRNILKKHQDPFNGLMLKASDLFIDMCNEQIKLNNQERKRLTELYRSFEDEEESVDQEEFLQFQELLAAERKESSKKLLEASYLVAKVLISNKEDEYGELIYLGVTTKQRDKLLRKLDAFQGSEFRGEVRPGQSFLEASVSALRENLEDYSWAALDE
;
A
#
# COMPACT_ATOMS: atom_id res chain seq x y z
N MET A 1 -30.04 41.94 -37.66
CA MET A 1 -31.52 41.99 -37.71
C MET A 1 -32.05 40.60 -37.38
N ARG A 2 -32.79 40.42 -36.25
CA ARG A 2 -33.39 39.14 -35.75
C ARG A 2 -32.38 37.98 -35.52
N LEU A 3 -32.03 37.49 -34.32
CA LEU A 3 -32.60 37.52 -32.95
C LEU A 3 -33.81 36.58 -32.71
N ARG A 4 -33.75 35.81 -31.59
CA ARG A 4 -34.69 34.78 -31.04
C ARG A 4 -34.45 33.36 -31.58
N THR A 5 -34.56 32.26 -30.81
CA THR A 5 -34.92 31.94 -29.39
C THR A 5 -34.44 30.49 -29.11
N SER A 6 -34.28 29.88 -27.92
CA SER A 6 -34.18 30.17 -26.47
C SER A 6 -34.70 28.92 -25.71
N PHE A 7 -34.23 28.63 -24.48
CA PHE A 7 -34.68 27.55 -23.54
C PHE A 7 -34.32 26.08 -23.92
N PHE A 8 -34.23 25.10 -22.99
CA PHE A 8 -33.71 25.00 -21.59
C PHE A 8 -33.71 23.49 -21.15
N VAL A 9 -33.31 23.18 -19.90
CA VAL A 9 -33.51 21.91 -19.13
C VAL A 9 -32.53 20.71 -19.35
N PHE A 10 -31.61 20.58 -18.38
CA PHE A 10 -31.17 19.41 -17.58
C PHE A 10 -31.43 17.91 -17.94
N PHE A 11 -30.43 17.09 -17.52
CA PHE A 11 -30.49 15.75 -16.84
C PHE A 11 -30.36 14.38 -17.59
N VAL A 12 -29.21 13.73 -17.34
CA VAL A 12 -29.01 12.35 -16.77
C VAL A 12 -28.81 11.08 -17.64
N CYS A 13 -27.99 10.17 -17.07
CA CYS A 13 -27.53 8.81 -17.47
C CYS A 13 -26.60 8.69 -18.71
N ALA A 14 -25.46 7.97 -18.72
CA ALA A 14 -24.97 6.72 -18.06
C ALA A 14 -25.32 5.42 -18.83
N VAL A 15 -24.51 4.34 -18.81
CA VAL A 15 -23.22 4.11 -18.10
C VAL A 15 -22.01 4.28 -19.05
N ILE A 16 -20.97 3.44 -19.28
CA ILE A 16 -20.56 2.07 -18.89
C ILE A 16 -19.00 2.00 -18.89
N PHE A 17 -18.39 0.92 -18.39
CA PHE A 17 -16.94 0.58 -18.48
C PHE A 17 -15.95 1.46 -17.68
N CYS A 18 -16.14 1.53 -16.35
CA CYS A 18 -15.00 1.49 -15.42
C CYS A 18 -14.93 0.13 -14.71
N GLY A 19 -13.73 -0.30 -14.33
CA GLY A 19 -13.36 -1.71 -14.15
C GLY A 19 -13.48 -2.31 -12.75
N ARG A 20 -14.68 -2.37 -12.17
CA ARG A 20 -15.09 -3.33 -11.10
C ARG A 20 -14.27 -3.45 -9.79
N ALA A 21 -13.25 -2.62 -9.54
CA ALA A 21 -12.50 -2.62 -8.27
C ALA A 21 -13.10 -1.68 -7.21
N GLU A 22 -13.81 -0.63 -7.62
CA GLU A 22 -14.20 0.51 -6.77
C GLU A 22 -15.41 0.21 -5.85
N ALA A 23 -16.16 -0.85 -6.14
CA ALA A 23 -17.48 -1.12 -5.55
C ALA A 23 -17.48 -1.67 -4.10
N GLN A 24 -16.32 -1.96 -3.50
CA GLN A 24 -16.25 -2.54 -2.15
C GLN A 24 -15.78 -1.57 -1.05
N HIS A 25 -15.17 -0.43 -1.40
CA HIS A 25 -14.69 0.54 -0.39
C HIS A 25 -15.80 1.42 0.22
N PHE A 26 -16.97 1.55 -0.43
CA PHE A 26 -18.08 2.38 0.08
C PHE A 26 -18.96 1.70 1.14
N LEU A 27 -18.99 0.36 1.19
CA LEU A 27 -19.92 -0.43 2.02
C LEU A 27 -19.67 -0.38 3.55
N TYR A 28 -18.70 0.42 4.01
CA TYR A 28 -18.48 0.69 5.44
C TYR A 28 -19.20 1.94 5.96
N TYR A 29 -19.89 2.69 5.08
CA TYR A 29 -20.56 3.95 5.43
C TYR A 29 -22.09 3.92 5.43
N GLU A 30 -22.73 2.87 4.88
CA GLU A 30 -24.19 2.77 4.81
C GLU A 30 -24.87 2.59 6.19
N ASP A 31 -24.09 2.30 7.24
CA ASP A 31 -24.53 2.19 8.63
C ASP A 31 -23.54 2.90 9.57
N LEU A 32 -23.93 4.09 10.03
CA LEU A 32 -23.17 4.94 10.96
C LEU A 32 -22.90 4.24 12.30
N GLN A 33 -23.84 3.45 12.82
CA GLN A 33 -23.65 2.75 14.10
C GLN A 33 -22.66 1.60 13.96
N ARG A 34 -22.71 0.88 12.83
CA ARG A 34 -21.72 -0.13 12.48
C ARG A 34 -20.34 0.49 12.26
N PHE A 35 -20.23 1.66 11.61
CA PHE A 35 -18.96 2.38 11.52
C PHE A 35 -18.41 2.72 12.91
N LYS A 36 -19.19 3.40 13.76
CA LYS A 36 -18.78 3.81 15.11
C LYS A 36 -18.39 2.64 16.01
N THR A 37 -19.08 1.50 15.87
CA THR A 37 -18.76 0.24 16.56
C THR A 37 -17.45 -0.38 16.09
N ASN A 38 -17.15 -0.33 14.79
CA ASN A 38 -15.92 -0.90 14.22
C ASN A 38 -14.72 0.07 14.27
N ASN A 39 -14.93 1.34 14.59
CA ASN A 39 -13.88 2.37 14.59
C ASN A 39 -13.81 3.24 15.87
N PRO A 40 -13.75 2.67 17.09
CA PRO A 40 -13.60 3.43 18.32
C PRO A 40 -12.28 4.21 18.38
N ASP A 41 -12.29 5.39 19.02
CA ASP A 41 -11.19 6.37 19.02
C ASP A 41 -9.92 5.97 19.82
N GLY A 42 -9.91 4.80 20.44
CA GLY A 42 -8.73 4.28 21.13
C GLY A 42 -7.54 4.01 20.19
N ASN A 43 -6.33 4.41 20.62
CA ASN A 43 -5.03 4.04 20.04
C ASN A 43 -4.79 4.39 18.56
N LYS A 44 -5.65 5.18 17.91
CA LYS A 44 -5.56 5.55 16.47
C LYS A 44 -4.19 6.11 16.07
N TYR A 45 -3.63 7.02 16.85
CA TYR A 45 -2.30 7.56 16.59
C TYR A 45 -1.18 6.50 16.63
N GLU A 46 -1.21 5.57 17.59
CA GLU A 46 -0.19 4.51 17.69
C GLU A 46 -0.25 3.59 16.48
N PHE A 47 -1.46 3.10 16.16
CA PHE A 47 -1.70 2.24 15.00
C PHE A 47 -1.20 2.87 13.69
N VAL A 48 -1.57 4.12 13.41
CA VAL A 48 -1.15 4.80 12.16
C VAL A 48 0.35 5.11 12.17
N SER A 49 0.93 5.47 13.32
CA SER A 49 2.38 5.69 13.48
C SER A 49 3.20 4.42 13.21
N ASP A 50 2.70 3.26 13.66
CA ASP A 50 3.30 1.94 13.43
C ASP A 50 3.10 1.46 11.99
N TYR A 51 1.95 1.74 11.39
CA TYR A 51 1.69 1.45 9.97
C TYR A 51 2.67 2.22 9.07
N ILE A 52 2.86 3.53 9.30
CA ILE A 52 3.83 4.34 8.55
C ILE A 52 5.28 3.85 8.81
N GLU A 53 5.61 3.39 10.02
CA GLU A 53 6.92 2.76 10.25
C GLU A 53 7.06 1.43 9.50
N SER A 54 5.99 0.65 9.39
CA SER A 54 5.96 -0.60 8.62
C SER A 54 6.18 -0.35 7.12
N LEU A 55 5.61 0.75 6.58
CA LEU A 55 5.90 1.24 5.21
C LEU A 55 7.37 1.65 5.03
N ASN A 56 8.02 2.19 6.06
CA ASN A 56 9.41 2.68 5.98
C ASN A 56 10.39 1.52 5.69
N TYR A 57 10.17 0.35 6.28
CA TYR A 57 10.94 -0.87 5.96
C TYR A 57 10.69 -1.35 4.50
N LEU A 58 9.48 -1.19 3.95
CA LEU A 58 9.22 -1.47 2.52
C LEU A 58 9.95 -0.46 1.61
N ARG A 59 10.03 0.81 2.00
CA ARG A 59 10.79 1.86 1.31
C ARG A 59 12.28 1.53 1.25
N LEU A 60 12.86 0.98 2.33
CA LEU A 60 14.25 0.53 2.36
C LEU A 60 14.52 -0.60 1.35
N SER A 61 13.56 -1.51 1.14
CA SER A 61 13.64 -2.53 0.08
C SER A 61 13.60 -1.92 -1.33
N LYS A 62 12.61 -1.08 -1.65
CA LYS A 62 12.56 -0.38 -2.96
C LYS A 62 13.85 0.39 -3.24
N THR A 63 14.43 1.03 -2.23
CA THR A 63 15.69 1.80 -2.34
C THR A 63 16.90 0.91 -2.65
N ARG A 64 16.94 -0.34 -2.16
CA ARG A 64 17.99 -1.31 -2.52
C ARG A 64 17.84 -1.79 -3.95
N GLN A 65 16.62 -2.08 -4.40
CA GLN A 65 16.38 -2.57 -5.76
C GLN A 65 16.87 -1.58 -6.81
N VAL A 66 16.46 -0.31 -6.74
CA VAL A 66 16.89 0.73 -7.70
C VAL A 66 18.42 0.85 -7.74
N ARG A 67 19.08 0.91 -6.57
CA ARG A 67 20.55 0.98 -6.49
C ARG A 67 21.25 -0.30 -6.97
N MET A 68 20.58 -1.45 -6.94
CA MET A 68 21.12 -2.67 -7.53
C MET A 68 21.15 -2.52 -9.05
N GLU A 69 20.06 -2.08 -9.67
CA GLU A 69 19.92 -1.94 -11.13
C GLU A 69 21.05 -1.04 -11.72
N ASP A 70 21.38 0.07 -11.06
CA ASP A 70 22.53 0.94 -11.39
C ASP A 70 23.89 0.19 -11.33
N HIS A 71 24.06 -0.70 -10.35
CA HIS A 71 25.33 -1.37 -9.98
C HIS A 71 25.51 -2.79 -10.55
N LEU A 72 24.64 -3.24 -11.46
CA LEU A 72 24.82 -4.50 -12.22
C LEU A 72 25.50 -4.27 -13.58
N THR A 73 25.77 -3.03 -13.97
CA THR A 73 26.57 -2.72 -15.17
C THR A 73 27.97 -3.35 -15.08
N GLY A 74 28.41 -4.02 -16.14
CA GLY A 74 29.74 -4.69 -16.21
C GLY A 74 29.95 -5.96 -15.38
N THR A 75 29.03 -6.35 -14.47
CA THR A 75 29.19 -7.56 -13.63
C THR A 75 28.84 -8.85 -14.36
N SER A 76 29.47 -9.96 -13.97
CA SER A 76 29.20 -11.29 -14.54
C SER A 76 27.84 -11.84 -14.11
N GLY A 77 27.24 -12.74 -14.91
CA GLY A 77 25.93 -13.34 -14.60
C GLY A 77 25.88 -14.01 -13.21
N ARG A 78 26.96 -14.69 -12.82
CA ARG A 78 27.10 -15.34 -11.50
C ARG A 78 27.09 -14.34 -10.34
N GLU A 79 27.80 -13.21 -10.47
CA GLU A 79 27.80 -12.14 -9.46
C GLU A 79 26.44 -11.43 -9.37
N ARG A 80 25.75 -11.25 -10.51
CA ARG A 80 24.40 -10.67 -10.55
C ARG A 80 23.42 -11.54 -9.77
N ILE A 81 23.42 -12.84 -10.01
CA ILE A 81 22.54 -13.80 -9.32
C ILE A 81 22.79 -13.81 -7.81
N ASN A 82 24.05 -13.81 -7.36
CA ASN A 82 24.37 -13.71 -5.92
C ASN A 82 23.83 -12.41 -5.30
N LYS A 83 24.05 -11.24 -5.95
CA LYS A 83 23.51 -9.96 -5.48
C LYS A 83 21.97 -9.94 -5.40
N MET A 84 21.28 -10.59 -6.35
CA MET A 84 19.82 -10.74 -6.31
C MET A 84 19.38 -11.62 -5.14
N ILE A 85 20.04 -12.77 -4.93
CA ILE A 85 19.77 -13.68 -3.80
C ILE A 85 19.97 -12.98 -2.45
N ASP A 86 21.04 -12.20 -2.28
CA ASP A 86 21.32 -11.44 -1.05
C ASP A 86 20.27 -10.36 -0.80
N ASN A 87 19.85 -9.62 -1.84
CA ASN A 87 18.77 -8.64 -1.72
C ASN A 87 17.44 -9.29 -1.32
N LEU A 88 17.06 -10.44 -1.90
CA LEU A 88 15.86 -11.19 -1.50
C LEU A 88 15.91 -11.65 -0.02
N VAL A 89 17.10 -11.92 0.52
CA VAL A 89 17.27 -12.21 1.96
C VAL A 89 17.07 -10.96 2.82
N LEU A 90 17.62 -9.81 2.41
CA LEU A 90 17.44 -8.54 3.12
C LEU A 90 16.00 -8.00 3.02
N ASP A 91 15.31 -8.26 1.91
CA ASP A 91 13.90 -7.90 1.71
C ASP A 91 12.98 -8.80 2.54
N ASN A 92 13.30 -10.10 2.63
CA ASN A 92 12.65 -11.00 3.59
C ASN A 92 12.85 -10.56 5.05
N LEU A 93 13.99 -9.96 5.40
CA LEU A 93 14.20 -9.38 6.73
C LEU A 93 13.30 -8.15 6.95
N ASN A 94 13.29 -7.20 6.01
CA ASN A 94 12.43 -6.01 6.08
C ASN A 94 10.94 -6.39 6.20
N LEU A 95 10.44 -7.27 5.31
CA LEU A 95 9.05 -7.73 5.33
C LEU A 95 8.65 -8.40 6.66
N ARG A 96 9.57 -9.17 7.27
CA ARG A 96 9.35 -9.75 8.61
C ARG A 96 9.25 -8.67 9.69
N VAL A 97 10.08 -7.62 9.62
CA VAL A 97 10.02 -6.49 10.58
C VAL A 97 8.74 -5.69 10.38
N SER A 98 8.42 -5.24 9.16
CA SER A 98 7.15 -4.56 8.83
C SER A 98 5.94 -5.31 9.37
N ARG A 99 5.83 -6.60 9.05
CA ARG A 99 4.73 -7.46 9.49
C ARG A 99 4.67 -7.57 11.01
N ASN A 100 5.81 -7.77 11.67
CA ASN A 100 5.87 -7.94 13.13
C ASN A 100 5.54 -6.65 13.90
N ILE A 101 5.72 -5.46 13.31
CA ILE A 101 5.28 -4.19 13.89
C ILE A 101 3.75 -4.13 13.99
N LEU A 102 3.02 -4.55 12.94
CA LEU A 102 1.55 -4.60 12.98
C LEU A 102 0.97 -5.81 13.71
N LYS A 103 1.77 -6.84 14.04
CA LYS A 103 1.27 -8.03 14.77
C LYS A 103 0.69 -7.73 16.15
N LYS A 104 1.11 -6.67 16.83
CA LYS A 104 0.48 -6.23 18.10
C LYS A 104 -0.93 -5.64 17.90
N HIS A 105 -1.29 -5.31 16.65
CA HIS A 105 -2.60 -4.78 16.24
C HIS A 105 -3.46 -5.84 15.53
N GLN A 106 -3.24 -7.14 15.83
CA GLN A 106 -4.12 -8.25 15.41
C GLN A 106 -5.15 -8.68 16.48
N ASP A 107 -5.16 -8.04 17.65
CA ASP A 107 -6.28 -8.11 18.62
C ASP A 107 -6.72 -6.69 19.08
N PRO A 108 -7.12 -5.79 18.15
CA PRO A 108 -7.61 -4.47 18.52
C PRO A 108 -9.13 -4.48 18.69
N PHE A 109 -9.63 -3.70 19.66
CA PHE A 109 -11.08 -3.38 19.78
C PHE A 109 -11.64 -2.58 18.59
N ASN A 110 -10.82 -2.27 17.58
CA ASN A 110 -11.16 -1.50 16.38
C ASN A 110 -11.07 -2.42 15.15
N GLY A 111 -12.22 -2.82 14.62
CA GLY A 111 -12.32 -3.74 13.48
C GLY A 111 -11.71 -3.22 12.18
N LEU A 112 -11.60 -1.89 12.00
CA LEU A 112 -10.88 -1.31 10.86
C LEU A 112 -9.36 -1.47 11.00
N MET A 113 -8.81 -1.31 12.21
CA MET A 113 -7.40 -1.61 12.49
C MET A 113 -7.10 -3.09 12.25
N LEU A 114 -7.95 -4.00 12.72
CA LEU A 114 -7.78 -5.45 12.52
C LEU A 114 -7.69 -5.79 11.02
N LYS A 115 -8.67 -5.36 10.22
CA LYS A 115 -8.68 -5.65 8.78
C LYS A 115 -7.46 -5.06 8.06
N ALA A 116 -7.03 -3.85 8.43
CA ALA A 116 -5.85 -3.22 7.85
C ALA A 116 -4.53 -3.92 8.25
N SER A 117 -4.41 -4.35 9.52
CA SER A 117 -3.31 -5.20 9.98
C SER A 117 -3.24 -6.49 9.18
N ASP A 118 -4.35 -7.23 9.07
CA ASP A 118 -4.38 -8.55 8.43
C ASP A 118 -4.04 -8.45 6.93
N LEU A 119 -4.61 -7.51 6.19
CA LEU A 119 -4.29 -7.28 4.77
C LEU A 119 -2.80 -6.96 4.53
N PHE A 120 -2.22 -6.12 5.40
CA PHE A 120 -0.79 -5.80 5.33
C PHE A 120 0.08 -7.00 5.71
N ILE A 121 -0.33 -7.76 6.73
CA ILE A 121 0.38 -8.95 7.22
C ILE A 121 0.39 -10.06 6.17
N ASP A 122 -0.74 -10.28 5.49
CA ASP A 122 -0.86 -11.24 4.41
C ASP A 122 -0.07 -10.82 3.17
N MET A 123 -0.09 -9.53 2.79
CA MET A 123 0.81 -9.01 1.76
C MET A 123 2.28 -9.31 2.10
N CYS A 124 2.71 -9.05 3.34
CA CYS A 124 4.08 -9.38 3.75
C CYS A 124 4.36 -10.88 3.73
N ASN A 125 3.41 -11.73 4.13
CA ASN A 125 3.56 -13.20 4.08
C ASN A 125 3.70 -13.71 2.63
N GLU A 126 2.91 -13.15 1.70
CA GLU A 126 2.94 -13.48 0.27
C GLU A 126 4.23 -13.01 -0.39
N GLN A 127 4.67 -11.76 -0.18
CA GLN A 127 5.95 -11.28 -0.69
C GLN A 127 7.13 -12.12 -0.17
N ILE A 128 7.08 -12.58 1.10
CA ILE A 128 8.08 -13.51 1.64
C ILE A 128 8.04 -14.87 0.90
N LYS A 129 6.85 -15.41 0.61
CA LYS A 129 6.69 -16.65 -0.16
C LYS A 129 7.29 -16.50 -1.57
N LEU A 130 6.94 -15.42 -2.27
CA LEU A 130 7.42 -15.09 -3.61
C LEU A 130 8.94 -14.93 -3.65
N ASN A 131 9.52 -14.17 -2.70
CA ASN A 131 10.97 -14.03 -2.54
C ASN A 131 11.68 -15.38 -2.36
N ASN A 132 11.08 -16.34 -1.64
CA ASN A 132 11.65 -17.67 -1.44
C ASN A 132 11.54 -18.55 -2.70
N GLN A 133 10.45 -18.42 -3.48
CA GLN A 133 10.30 -19.09 -4.78
C GLN A 133 11.34 -18.56 -5.78
N GLU A 134 11.49 -17.24 -5.88
CA GLU A 134 12.48 -16.59 -6.74
C GLU A 134 13.92 -16.99 -6.35
N ARG A 135 14.25 -16.89 -5.05
CA ARG A 135 15.56 -17.32 -4.53
C ARG A 135 15.86 -18.79 -4.82
N LYS A 136 14.86 -19.68 -4.79
CA LYS A 136 15.03 -21.09 -5.18
C LYS A 136 15.44 -21.21 -6.65
N ARG A 137 14.69 -20.58 -7.57
CA ARG A 137 15.02 -20.60 -9.02
C ARG A 137 16.36 -19.94 -9.34
N LEU A 138 16.68 -18.83 -8.68
CA LEU A 138 18.00 -18.18 -8.81
C LEU A 138 19.14 -19.08 -8.30
N THR A 139 18.90 -19.91 -7.27
CA THR A 139 19.89 -20.89 -6.78
C THR A 139 20.04 -22.10 -7.72
N GLU A 140 18.96 -22.51 -8.39
CA GLU A 140 19.00 -23.54 -9.45
C GLU A 140 19.81 -23.03 -10.65
N LEU A 141 19.47 -21.84 -11.16
CA LEU A 141 20.22 -21.16 -12.23
C LEU A 141 21.68 -20.86 -11.86
N TYR A 142 22.00 -20.61 -10.58
CA TYR A 142 23.38 -20.45 -10.14
C TYR A 142 24.20 -21.73 -10.36
N ARG A 143 23.63 -22.90 -10.05
CA ARG A 143 24.29 -24.21 -10.15
C ARG A 143 24.45 -24.68 -11.60
N SER A 144 23.52 -24.35 -12.50
CA SER A 144 23.71 -24.63 -13.93
C SER A 144 24.94 -23.93 -14.53
N PHE A 145 25.43 -22.85 -13.91
CA PHE A 145 26.71 -22.23 -14.27
C PHE A 145 27.95 -22.91 -13.64
N GLU A 146 27.77 -23.93 -12.80
CA GLU A 146 28.85 -24.72 -12.16
C GLU A 146 29.04 -26.09 -12.82
N ASP A 147 27.97 -26.74 -13.28
CA ASP A 147 28.00 -28.13 -13.74
C ASP A 147 28.13 -28.32 -15.27
N GLU A 148 28.05 -27.26 -16.08
CA GLU A 148 28.09 -27.22 -17.57
C GLU A 148 27.04 -28.07 -18.34
N GLU A 149 26.38 -29.07 -17.73
CA GLU A 149 25.50 -30.03 -18.43
C GLU A 149 24.02 -29.60 -18.58
N GLU A 150 23.47 -28.76 -17.69
CA GLU A 150 22.06 -28.29 -17.78
C GLU A 150 21.96 -26.85 -18.29
N SER A 151 21.57 -26.67 -19.56
CA SER A 151 21.12 -25.36 -20.05
C SER A 151 19.72 -25.05 -19.50
N VAL A 152 19.63 -24.14 -18.52
CA VAL A 152 18.32 -23.63 -18.04
C VAL A 152 17.56 -23.01 -19.20
N ASP A 153 16.32 -23.47 -19.40
CA ASP A 153 15.42 -22.93 -20.41
C ASP A 153 15.13 -21.44 -20.11
N GLN A 154 15.56 -20.59 -21.04
CA GLN A 154 15.37 -19.15 -20.91
C GLN A 154 13.91 -18.74 -21.07
N GLU A 155 13.10 -19.52 -21.80
CA GLU A 155 11.67 -19.28 -21.92
C GLU A 155 10.95 -19.66 -20.62
N GLU A 156 11.25 -20.83 -20.02
CA GLU A 156 10.69 -21.20 -18.70
C GLU A 156 11.08 -20.16 -17.62
N PHE A 157 12.34 -19.71 -17.62
CA PHE A 157 12.80 -18.69 -16.68
C PHE A 157 12.09 -17.35 -16.86
N LEU A 158 11.89 -16.89 -18.11
CA LEU A 158 11.16 -15.64 -18.40
C LEU A 158 9.68 -15.76 -18.01
N GLN A 159 9.00 -16.84 -18.39
CA GLN A 159 7.60 -17.09 -18.00
C GLN A 159 7.43 -17.14 -16.47
N PHE A 160 8.40 -17.73 -15.75
CA PHE A 160 8.42 -17.73 -14.29
C PHE A 160 8.58 -16.32 -13.68
N GLN A 161 9.44 -15.47 -14.27
CA GLN A 161 9.60 -14.08 -13.83
C GLN A 161 8.35 -13.24 -14.09
N GLU A 162 7.68 -13.42 -15.24
CA GLU A 162 6.41 -12.76 -15.54
C GLU A 162 5.30 -13.18 -14.56
N LEU A 163 5.20 -14.48 -14.24
CA LEU A 163 4.25 -15.00 -13.25
C LEU A 163 4.51 -14.42 -11.86
N LEU A 164 5.78 -14.39 -11.41
CA LEU A 164 6.15 -13.74 -10.15
C LEU A 164 5.80 -12.25 -10.15
N ALA A 165 6.06 -11.52 -11.24
CA ALA A 165 5.71 -10.10 -11.33
C ALA A 165 4.19 -9.89 -11.23
N ALA A 166 3.37 -10.78 -11.81
CA ALA A 166 1.92 -10.76 -11.68
C ALA A 166 1.44 -11.06 -10.24
N GLU A 167 1.95 -12.12 -9.59
CA GLU A 167 1.60 -12.44 -8.20
C GLU A 167 2.06 -11.34 -7.22
N ARG A 168 3.26 -10.77 -7.42
CA ARG A 168 3.75 -9.62 -6.66
C ARG A 168 2.84 -8.39 -6.82
N LYS A 169 2.34 -8.14 -8.03
CA LYS A 169 1.42 -7.03 -8.33
C LYS A 169 0.06 -7.23 -7.65
N GLU A 170 -0.47 -8.44 -7.66
CA GLU A 170 -1.75 -8.77 -7.01
C GLU A 170 -1.65 -8.60 -5.48
N SER A 171 -0.63 -9.19 -4.87
CA SER A 171 -0.35 -9.04 -3.43
C SER A 171 -0.14 -7.57 -3.04
N SER A 172 0.49 -6.77 -3.92
CA SER A 172 0.68 -5.32 -3.70
C SER A 172 -0.62 -4.51 -3.67
N LYS A 173 -1.76 -5.02 -4.19
CA LYS A 173 -3.05 -4.34 -4.05
C LYS A 173 -3.54 -4.31 -2.59
N LYS A 174 -3.25 -5.35 -1.82
CA LYS A 174 -3.64 -5.45 -0.40
C LYS A 174 -2.97 -4.39 0.47
N LEU A 175 -1.76 -3.97 0.10
CA LEU A 175 -1.07 -2.82 0.71
C LEU A 175 -1.85 -1.51 0.49
N LEU A 176 -2.42 -1.32 -0.71
CA LEU A 176 -3.23 -0.15 -1.04
C LEU A 176 -4.60 -0.21 -0.34
N GLU A 177 -5.27 -1.37 -0.34
CA GLU A 177 -6.51 -1.59 0.43
C GLU A 177 -6.30 -1.30 1.93
N ALA A 178 -5.21 -1.83 2.51
CA ALA A 178 -4.83 -1.57 3.90
C ALA A 178 -4.59 -0.06 4.13
N SER A 179 -3.90 0.65 3.24
CA SER A 179 -3.69 2.10 3.37
C SER A 179 -4.99 2.90 3.30
N TYR A 180 -5.93 2.55 2.43
CA TYR A 180 -7.27 3.15 2.46
C TYR A 180 -7.98 2.88 3.78
N LEU A 181 -7.91 1.66 4.32
CA LEU A 181 -8.50 1.34 5.62
C LEU A 181 -7.83 2.08 6.78
N VAL A 182 -6.51 2.27 6.76
CA VAL A 182 -5.77 3.10 7.74
C VAL A 182 -6.19 4.58 7.63
N ALA A 183 -6.46 5.09 6.43
CA ALA A 183 -7.08 6.41 6.26
C ALA A 183 -8.50 6.47 6.85
N LYS A 184 -9.27 5.37 6.83
CA LYS A 184 -10.58 5.29 7.51
C LYS A 184 -10.48 5.13 9.03
N VAL A 185 -9.43 4.48 9.54
CA VAL A 185 -9.12 4.46 10.99
C VAL A 185 -8.86 5.87 11.52
N LEU A 186 -8.28 6.77 10.72
CA LEU A 186 -8.02 8.16 11.15
C LEU A 186 -9.28 8.99 11.42
N ILE A 187 -10.46 8.61 10.90
CA ILE A 187 -11.73 9.31 11.14
C ILE A 187 -12.21 9.02 12.57
N SER A 188 -12.68 10.02 13.30
CA SER A 188 -13.23 9.89 14.66
C SER A 188 -14.60 9.22 14.68
N ASN A 189 -15.00 8.65 15.82
CA ASN A 189 -16.38 8.26 16.10
C ASN A 189 -17.22 9.39 16.77
N LYS A 190 -16.60 10.55 17.01
CA LYS A 190 -17.24 11.80 17.46
C LYS A 190 -17.92 12.50 16.29
N GLU A 191 -19.16 12.89 16.51
CA GLU A 191 -19.98 13.70 15.59
C GLU A 191 -19.83 15.20 15.91
N ASP A 192 -20.16 16.06 14.95
CA ASP A 192 -20.29 17.51 15.14
C ASP A 192 -21.70 17.92 15.62
N GLU A 193 -22.02 19.22 15.53
CA GLU A 193 -23.34 19.75 15.91
C GLU A 193 -24.49 19.37 14.96
N TYR A 194 -24.18 18.81 13.78
CA TYR A 194 -25.14 18.34 12.77
C TYR A 194 -25.29 16.82 12.75
N GLY A 195 -24.42 16.08 13.46
CA GLY A 195 -24.36 14.62 13.46
C GLY A 195 -23.35 14.03 12.48
N GLU A 196 -22.52 14.86 11.84
CA GLU A 196 -21.57 14.45 10.80
C GLU A 196 -20.21 14.05 11.39
N LEU A 197 -19.58 13.03 10.80
CA LEU A 197 -18.25 12.56 11.17
C LEU A 197 -17.16 13.35 10.42
N ILE A 198 -16.93 14.61 10.81
CA ILE A 198 -15.92 15.51 10.21
C ILE A 198 -14.60 15.60 10.99
N TYR A 199 -14.49 14.91 12.13
CA TYR A 199 -13.29 14.94 12.97
C TYR A 199 -12.32 13.79 12.64
N LEU A 200 -11.01 14.05 12.76
CA LEU A 200 -10.00 12.99 12.85
C LEU A 200 -9.91 12.49 14.31
N GLY A 201 -9.85 11.18 14.52
CA GLY A 201 -9.62 10.53 15.81
C GLY A 201 -8.18 10.62 16.30
N VAL A 202 -7.49 11.72 15.97
CA VAL A 202 -6.13 12.07 16.40
C VAL A 202 -6.05 13.59 16.63
N THR A 203 -5.24 14.02 17.58
CA THR A 203 -5.09 15.47 17.86
C THR A 203 -4.24 16.18 16.80
N THR A 204 -4.32 17.50 16.70
CA THR A 204 -3.48 18.30 15.77
C THR A 204 -1.99 17.96 15.90
N LYS A 205 -1.49 17.86 17.13
CA LYS A 205 -0.09 17.50 17.46
C LYS A 205 0.27 16.04 17.15
N GLN A 206 -0.72 15.17 16.96
CA GLN A 206 -0.55 13.82 16.45
C GLN A 206 -0.53 13.82 14.91
N ARG A 207 -1.47 14.53 14.25
CA ARG A 207 -1.50 14.78 12.80
C ARG A 207 -0.14 15.29 12.29
N ASP A 208 0.42 16.32 12.94
CA ASP A 208 1.74 16.88 12.62
C ASP A 208 2.90 15.87 12.73
N LYS A 209 2.79 14.84 13.58
CA LYS A 209 3.82 13.80 13.74
C LYS A 209 3.69 12.72 12.67
N LEU A 210 2.46 12.39 12.27
CA LEU A 210 2.18 11.44 11.19
C LEU A 210 2.62 12.02 9.84
N LEU A 211 2.32 13.31 9.57
CA LEU A 211 2.80 14.03 8.39
C LEU A 211 4.33 14.02 8.30
N ARG A 212 5.04 14.40 9.39
CA ARG A 212 6.51 14.36 9.42
C ARG A 212 7.14 12.97 9.28
N LYS A 213 6.40 11.90 9.58
CA LYS A 213 6.82 10.52 9.24
C LYS A 213 6.63 10.23 7.74
N LEU A 214 5.58 10.79 7.11
CA LEU A 214 5.32 10.66 5.68
C LEU A 214 6.29 11.48 4.81
N ASP A 215 6.93 12.54 5.33
CA ASP A 215 7.97 13.32 4.62
C ASP A 215 9.18 12.47 4.20
N ALA A 216 9.47 11.38 4.93
CA ALA A 216 10.54 10.44 4.58
C ALA A 216 10.28 9.66 3.28
N PHE A 217 9.06 9.73 2.73
CA PHE A 217 8.65 9.06 1.52
C PHE A 217 8.58 10.05 0.36
N GLN A 218 9.57 9.94 -0.54
CA GLN A 218 9.52 10.58 -1.85
C GLN A 218 8.41 9.93 -2.69
N GLY A 219 7.57 10.76 -3.30
CA GLY A 219 6.42 10.33 -4.08
C GLY A 219 5.59 11.52 -4.54
N SER A 220 4.83 11.33 -5.62
CA SER A 220 3.88 12.31 -6.16
C SER A 220 2.51 12.21 -5.48
N GLU A 221 1.70 13.26 -5.60
CA GLU A 221 0.30 13.32 -5.15
C GLU A 221 -0.50 12.07 -5.55
N PHE A 222 -1.35 11.58 -4.66
CA PHE A 222 -2.44 10.69 -5.07
C PHE A 222 -3.57 11.51 -5.69
N ARG A 223 -4.34 10.90 -6.60
CA ARG A 223 -5.56 11.48 -7.20
C ARG A 223 -6.56 10.35 -7.48
N GLY A 224 -6.93 9.61 -6.44
CA GLY A 224 -7.83 8.45 -6.51
C GLY A 224 -7.22 7.16 -7.08
N GLU A 225 -6.34 7.23 -8.08
CA GLU A 225 -5.78 6.07 -8.79
C GLU A 225 -4.24 5.95 -8.73
N VAL A 226 -3.73 4.73 -8.94
CA VAL A 226 -2.28 4.45 -9.10
C VAL A 226 -1.85 4.85 -10.51
N ARG A 227 -1.06 5.92 -10.63
CA ARG A 227 -0.66 6.46 -11.94
C ARG A 227 0.37 5.58 -12.66
N PRO A 228 0.49 5.65 -14.00
CA PRO A 228 1.58 5.02 -14.74
C PRO A 228 2.95 5.41 -14.16
N GLY A 229 3.78 4.41 -13.85
CA GLY A 229 5.10 4.59 -13.23
C GLY A 229 5.10 4.77 -11.70
N GLN A 230 3.94 4.94 -11.05
CA GLN A 230 3.83 4.99 -9.59
C GLN A 230 3.80 3.57 -9.02
N SER A 231 4.57 3.30 -7.95
CA SER A 231 4.48 2.01 -7.25
C SER A 231 3.32 2.00 -6.24
N PHE A 232 2.83 0.80 -5.91
CA PHE A 232 1.81 0.63 -4.87
C PHE A 232 2.22 1.24 -3.52
N LEU A 233 3.52 1.23 -3.18
CA LEU A 233 4.03 1.89 -1.98
C LEU A 233 3.84 3.41 -2.02
N GLU A 234 4.12 4.06 -3.15
CA GLU A 234 3.90 5.51 -3.30
C GLU A 234 2.42 5.87 -3.28
N ALA A 235 1.57 5.10 -3.94
CA ALA A 235 0.11 5.27 -3.85
C ALA A 235 -0.40 5.09 -2.41
N SER A 236 0.10 4.07 -1.70
CA SER A 236 -0.28 3.75 -0.32
C SER A 236 0.18 4.80 0.71
N VAL A 237 1.30 5.48 0.43
CA VAL A 237 1.78 6.65 1.19
C VAL A 237 0.92 7.87 0.88
N SER A 238 0.72 8.18 -0.40
CA SER A 238 0.06 9.42 -0.80
C SER A 238 -1.44 9.41 -0.49
N ALA A 239 -2.11 8.25 -0.47
CA ALA A 239 -3.49 8.13 0.01
C ALA A 239 -3.63 8.42 1.52
N LEU A 240 -2.63 8.06 2.34
CA LEU A 240 -2.58 8.46 3.75
C LEU A 240 -2.29 9.95 3.90
N ARG A 241 -1.37 10.49 3.09
CA ARG A 241 -1.02 11.91 3.11
C ARG A 241 -2.23 12.78 2.75
N GLU A 242 -2.98 12.43 1.70
CA GLU A 242 -4.21 13.11 1.27
C GLU A 242 -5.21 13.29 2.42
N ASN A 243 -5.51 12.22 3.16
CA ASN A 243 -6.44 12.27 4.31
C ASN A 243 -5.85 13.00 5.55
N LEU A 244 -4.52 13.16 5.64
CA LEU A 244 -3.85 13.92 6.70
C LEU A 244 -3.58 15.39 6.31
N GLU A 245 -3.64 15.76 5.04
CA GLU A 245 -3.46 17.12 4.54
C GLU A 245 -4.80 17.82 4.24
N ASP A 246 -5.87 17.08 3.97
CA ASP A 246 -7.22 17.61 3.72
C ASP A 246 -7.74 18.46 4.89
N TYR A 247 -7.93 19.75 4.64
CA TYR A 247 -8.37 20.76 5.60
C TYR A 247 -9.89 20.74 5.88
N SER A 248 -10.68 19.92 5.17
CA SER A 248 -12.09 19.69 5.53
C SER A 248 -12.22 18.87 6.82
N TRP A 249 -11.20 18.06 7.17
CA TRP A 249 -11.15 17.32 8.43
C TRP A 249 -10.56 18.16 9.55
N ALA A 250 -11.37 18.41 10.58
CA ALA A 250 -10.89 18.99 11.83
C ALA A 250 -10.13 17.92 12.63
N ALA A 251 -8.88 18.18 13.02
CA ALA A 251 -8.24 17.34 14.04
C ALA A 251 -8.84 17.66 15.42
N LEU A 252 -8.69 16.75 16.38
CA LEU A 252 -9.08 17.04 17.77
C LEU A 252 -8.07 18.03 18.39
N ASP A 253 -8.57 18.87 19.30
CA ASP A 253 -7.74 19.75 20.14
C ASP A 253 -6.88 18.94 21.13
N GLU A 254 -5.94 19.59 21.82
CA GLU A 254 -4.96 18.94 22.73
C GLU A 254 -5.56 18.32 24.01
#